data_AF-A0A815D4L3-F1
#
_entry.id   AF-A0A815D4L3-F1
#
_cell.length_a   1.000
_cell.length_b   1.000
_cell.length_c   1.000
_cell.angle_alpha   90.00
_cell.angle_beta   90.00
_cell.angle_gamma   90.00
#
_symmetry.space_group_name_H-M   'P 1'
#
loop_
_entity.id
_entity.type
_entity.pdbx_description
1 polymer ?
#
loop_
_entity_poly.entity_id
_entity_poly.type
_entity_poly.pdbx_seq_one_letter_code
_entity_poly.pdbx_strand_id
1 'polypeptide(L)'
;MNRWSHVACIFNLATQTQQIYLNGNLDGSHSSVAFQGSSGDTTIGVTYLTPPGSNYFNGYLDQMQFISRAKNASEILRDATLIAYYSFDNGSTADNGPNGINATAIGSPAIVTGRVNQALQMNSSAYVRITYPSFIMLGMSSQSHTFSLWVKPINIYAVSTILFVSKTSWCVSVITMTSNGNVMAYSYNGNPITVSGPVLALNAWTHVAFTYSSSNGGRLYTNGTLFSTSAVFNYIGAGDSVSVTIGYNLGLNGCTPGYGGGFTGALDEFYVYSRELTASEIFALANP
;
A
#
# COMPACT_ATOMS: atom_id res chain seq x y z
N MET A 1 -8.52 -3.95 -22.23
CA MET A 1 -8.19 -2.66 -21.59
C MET A 1 -9.40 -2.26 -20.75
N ASN A 2 -9.28 -2.35 -19.43
CA ASN A 2 -10.27 -1.96 -18.42
C ASN A 2 -9.52 -1.81 -17.09
N ARG A 3 -8.68 -0.77 -16.99
CA ARG A 3 -7.83 -0.51 -15.82
C ARG A 3 -7.85 0.97 -15.51
N TRP A 4 -7.85 1.31 -14.24
CA TRP A 4 -7.63 2.67 -13.77
C TRP A 4 -6.24 3.17 -14.18
N SER A 5 -6.15 4.46 -14.49
CA SER A 5 -4.88 5.16 -14.70
C SER A 5 -4.94 6.48 -13.95
N HIS A 6 -3.87 6.80 -13.25
CA HIS A 6 -3.72 8.12 -12.64
C HIS A 6 -3.18 9.10 -13.69
N VAL A 7 -3.83 10.24 -13.84
CA VAL A 7 -3.40 11.31 -14.74
C VAL A 7 -3.24 12.59 -13.93
N ALA A 8 -2.06 13.21 -14.00
CA ALA A 8 -1.84 14.52 -13.40
C ALA A 8 -1.32 15.50 -14.45
N CYS A 9 -1.95 16.67 -14.51
CA CYS A 9 -1.52 17.80 -15.32
C CYS A 9 -1.00 18.88 -14.38
N ILE A 10 0.26 19.26 -14.55
CA ILE A 10 0.94 20.23 -13.69
C ILE A 10 1.34 21.42 -14.52
N PHE A 11 1.05 22.61 -14.02
CA PHE A 11 1.63 23.85 -14.50
C PHE A 11 2.46 24.46 -13.38
N ASN A 12 3.74 24.71 -13.64
CA ASN A 12 4.63 25.40 -12.73
C ASN A 12 4.88 26.82 -13.24
N LEU A 13 4.37 27.81 -12.50
CA LEU A 13 4.46 29.23 -12.85
C LEU A 13 5.90 29.75 -12.82
N ALA A 14 6.72 29.28 -11.88
CA ALA A 14 8.09 29.74 -11.71
C ALA A 14 8.99 29.30 -12.87
N THR A 15 8.75 28.11 -13.41
CA THR A 15 9.52 27.54 -14.53
C THR A 15 8.81 27.69 -15.87
N GLN A 16 7.57 28.19 -15.90
CA GLN A 16 6.72 28.28 -17.10
C GLN A 16 6.65 26.94 -17.86
N THR A 17 6.44 25.86 -17.12
CA THR A 17 6.39 24.50 -17.68
C THR A 17 5.07 23.82 -17.40
N GLN A 18 4.48 23.24 -18.44
CA GLN A 18 3.38 22.29 -18.33
C GLN A 18 3.93 20.86 -18.44
N GLN A 19 3.41 19.97 -17.61
CA GLN A 19 3.78 18.55 -17.59
C GLN A 19 2.53 17.70 -17.45
N ILE A 20 2.52 16.56 -18.14
CA ILE A 20 1.52 15.50 -17.95
C ILE A 20 2.23 14.25 -17.43
N TYR A 21 1.63 13.65 -16.41
CA TYR A 21 2.09 12.43 -15.77
C TYR A 21 1.05 11.34 -15.93
N LEU A 22 1.50 10.14 -16.30
CA LEU A 22 0.69 8.93 -16.34
C LEU A 22 1.21 7.93 -15.31
N ASN A 23 0.32 7.49 -14.41
CA ASN A 23 0.63 6.54 -13.33
C ASN A 23 1.86 6.97 -12.49
N GLY A 24 1.98 8.29 -12.25
CA GLY A 24 3.05 8.86 -11.46
C GLY A 24 4.34 9.21 -12.22
N ASN A 25 4.45 8.79 -13.49
CA ASN A 25 5.64 9.01 -14.31
C ASN A 25 5.41 10.15 -15.30
N LEU A 26 6.45 10.96 -15.54
CA LEU A 26 6.38 12.04 -16.52
C LEU A 26 6.20 11.43 -17.92
N ASP A 27 5.12 11.81 -18.60
CA ASP A 27 4.79 11.33 -19.95
C ASP A 27 5.12 12.40 -21.01
N GLY A 28 4.89 13.67 -20.68
CA GLY A 28 5.19 14.79 -21.58
C GLY A 28 5.46 16.10 -20.84
N SER A 29 6.25 16.97 -21.45
CA SER A 29 6.52 18.31 -20.94
C SER A 29 6.63 19.33 -22.07
N HIS A 30 6.14 20.55 -21.82
CA HIS A 30 6.21 21.67 -22.73
C HIS A 30 6.43 22.98 -21.97
N SER A 31 7.14 23.92 -22.58
CA SER A 31 7.20 25.30 -22.09
C SER A 31 5.87 25.99 -22.41
N SER A 32 5.26 26.63 -21.43
CA SER A 32 3.95 27.26 -21.59
C SER A 32 3.83 28.49 -20.70
N VAL A 33 3.03 29.45 -21.12
CA VAL A 33 2.70 30.62 -20.31
C VAL A 33 1.55 30.31 -19.36
N ALA A 34 1.39 31.15 -18.32
CA ALA A 34 0.28 31.00 -17.39
C ALA A 34 -1.06 31.07 -18.13
N PHE A 35 -2.03 30.27 -17.68
CA PHE A 35 -3.39 30.31 -18.21
C PHE A 35 -3.94 31.73 -18.10
N GLN A 36 -4.28 32.34 -19.24
CA GLN A 36 -4.76 33.73 -19.35
C GLN A 36 -6.29 33.85 -19.30
N GLY A 37 -7.00 32.79 -18.90
CA GLY A 37 -8.46 32.81 -18.85
C GLY A 37 -9.00 33.59 -17.65
N SER A 38 -10.27 33.98 -17.74
CA SER A 38 -11.05 34.55 -16.65
C SER A 38 -11.77 33.46 -15.82
N SER A 39 -12.47 33.85 -14.75
CA SER A 39 -13.41 32.96 -14.07
C SER A 39 -14.49 32.45 -15.03
N GLY A 40 -14.82 31.16 -14.91
CA GLY A 40 -15.87 30.53 -15.71
C GLY A 40 -16.18 29.13 -15.21
N ASP A 41 -17.22 28.53 -15.79
CA ASP A 41 -17.65 27.17 -15.44
C ASP A 41 -16.62 26.14 -15.93
N THR A 42 -16.41 25.10 -15.13
CA THR A 42 -15.58 23.95 -15.50
C THR A 42 -16.47 22.74 -15.73
N THR A 43 -16.40 22.15 -16.92
CA THR A 43 -17.09 20.90 -17.23
C THR A 43 -16.14 19.72 -17.16
N ILE A 44 -16.64 18.58 -16.69
CA ILE A 44 -15.88 17.33 -16.57
C ILE A 44 -16.60 16.27 -17.38
N GLY A 45 -15.86 15.57 -18.25
CA GLY A 45 -16.38 14.48 -19.08
C GLY A 45 -17.25 14.91 -20.27
N VAL A 46 -17.46 16.21 -20.47
CA VAL A 46 -18.23 16.75 -21.61
C VAL A 46 -17.79 18.18 -21.92
N THR A 47 -18.01 18.61 -23.16
CA THR A 47 -17.88 20.01 -23.57
C THR A 47 -19.26 20.66 -23.69
N TYR A 48 -19.40 21.89 -23.18
CA TYR A 48 -20.62 22.68 -23.30
C TYR A 48 -20.73 23.28 -24.72
N LEU A 49 -21.21 22.49 -25.69
CA LEU A 49 -21.61 23.01 -27.00
C LEU A 49 -23.11 22.84 -27.17
N THR A 50 -23.77 23.88 -27.68
CA THR A 50 -25.16 23.83 -28.17
C THR A 50 -25.15 23.68 -29.69
N PRO A 51 -25.82 22.66 -30.28
CA PRO A 51 -26.52 21.54 -29.64
C PRO A 51 -25.52 20.57 -28.98
N PRO A 52 -25.92 19.80 -27.94
CA PRO A 52 -25.03 18.86 -27.27
C PRO A 52 -24.51 17.84 -28.28
N GLY A 53 -23.27 18.02 -28.70
CA GLY A 53 -22.59 17.12 -29.62
C GLY A 53 -22.28 15.78 -28.94
N SER A 54 -21.97 14.76 -29.75
CA SER A 54 -21.55 13.42 -29.34
C SER A 54 -20.19 13.36 -28.59
N ASN A 55 -19.65 14.51 -28.19
CA ASN A 55 -18.29 14.67 -27.67
C ASN A 55 -18.30 14.61 -26.13
N TYR A 56 -18.50 13.42 -25.59
CA TYR A 56 -18.39 13.13 -24.16
C TYR A 56 -17.40 12.00 -23.90
N PHE A 57 -16.81 12.02 -22.71
CA PHE A 57 -15.96 10.93 -22.24
C PHE A 57 -16.84 9.73 -21.89
N ASN A 58 -16.64 8.61 -22.58
CA ASN A 58 -17.29 7.35 -22.27
C ASN A 58 -16.35 6.47 -21.44
N GLY A 59 -16.44 6.58 -20.12
CA GLY A 59 -15.62 5.85 -19.17
C GLY A 59 -15.93 6.24 -17.72
N TYR A 60 -15.06 5.83 -16.81
CA TYR A 60 -15.16 6.16 -15.39
C TYR A 60 -14.12 7.22 -15.01
N LEU A 61 -14.52 8.18 -14.18
CA LEU A 61 -13.67 9.17 -13.55
C LEU A 61 -13.87 9.06 -12.05
N ASP A 62 -12.79 9.18 -11.29
CA ASP A 62 -12.82 9.16 -9.83
C ASP A 62 -11.67 10.02 -9.28
N GLN A 63 -11.79 10.46 -8.02
CA GLN A 63 -10.77 11.18 -7.25
C GLN A 63 -10.20 12.43 -7.95
N MET A 64 -11.06 13.23 -8.58
CA MET A 64 -10.62 14.49 -9.20
C MET A 64 -10.24 15.54 -8.16
N GLN A 65 -9.05 16.13 -8.32
CA GLN A 65 -8.52 17.16 -7.44
C GLN A 65 -8.01 18.37 -8.22
N PHE A 66 -8.25 19.57 -7.69
CA PHE A 66 -7.62 20.82 -8.12
C PHE A 66 -6.66 21.29 -7.04
N ILE A 67 -5.40 21.47 -7.40
CA ILE A 67 -4.33 21.82 -6.45
C ILE A 67 -3.72 23.16 -6.88
N SER A 68 -3.70 24.12 -5.96
CA SER A 68 -3.27 25.50 -6.23
C SER A 68 -1.75 25.70 -6.30
N ARG A 69 -0.98 24.62 -6.21
CA ARG A 69 0.48 24.62 -6.34
C ARG A 69 0.96 23.52 -7.27
N ALA A 70 2.10 23.73 -7.90
CA ALA A 70 2.80 22.68 -8.61
C ALA A 70 3.29 21.61 -7.63
N LYS A 71 2.89 20.36 -7.84
CA LYS A 71 3.46 19.20 -7.16
C LYS A 71 4.73 18.78 -7.87
N ASN A 72 5.72 18.32 -7.13
CA ASN A 72 6.92 17.75 -7.71
C ASN A 72 6.69 16.28 -8.12
N ALA A 73 7.62 15.72 -8.90
CA ALA A 73 7.49 14.35 -9.43
C ALA A 73 7.31 13.28 -8.34
N SER A 74 7.98 13.42 -7.19
CA SER A 74 7.85 12.45 -6.09
C SER A 74 6.48 12.47 -5.43
N GLU A 75 5.87 13.66 -5.28
CA GLU A 75 4.52 13.79 -4.74
C GLU A 75 3.48 13.19 -5.70
N ILE A 76 3.65 13.42 -7.01
CA ILE A 76 2.75 12.87 -8.04
C ILE A 76 2.89 11.33 -8.11
N LEU A 77 4.11 10.82 -8.01
CA LEU A 77 4.36 9.39 -7.93
C LEU A 77 3.70 8.78 -6.68
N ARG A 78 3.77 9.47 -5.53
CA ARG A 78 3.09 9.02 -4.31
C ARG A 78 1.57 8.98 -4.49
N ASP A 79 0.94 10.02 -5.03
CA ASP A 79 -0.51 10.02 -5.28
C ASP A 79 -0.94 8.86 -6.17
N ALA A 80 -0.14 8.56 -7.20
CA ALA A 80 -0.44 7.52 -8.17
C ALA A 80 -0.23 6.09 -7.63
N THR A 81 0.59 5.93 -6.58
CA THR A 81 1.10 4.60 -6.18
C THR A 81 0.89 4.23 -4.72
N LEU A 82 0.57 5.17 -3.84
CA LEU A 82 0.09 4.87 -2.49
C LEU A 82 -1.36 4.37 -2.58
N ILE A 83 -1.58 3.11 -2.24
CA ILE A 83 -2.91 2.51 -2.31
C ILE A 83 -3.69 2.79 -1.03
N ALA A 84 -3.06 2.59 0.13
CA ALA A 84 -3.67 2.84 1.43
C ALA A 84 -2.60 3.17 2.47
N TYR A 85 -2.98 3.99 3.45
CA TYR A 85 -2.17 4.34 4.60
C TYR A 85 -3.05 4.38 5.85
N TYR A 86 -2.64 3.68 6.91
CA TYR A 86 -3.35 3.67 8.19
C TYR A 86 -2.38 4.11 9.28
N SER A 87 -2.61 5.32 9.80
CA SER A 87 -1.85 5.87 10.94
C SER A 87 -2.19 5.16 12.25
N PHE A 88 -3.40 4.61 12.38
CA PHE A 88 -3.94 4.08 13.64
C PHE A 88 -4.10 5.09 14.78
N ASP A 89 -3.90 6.37 14.49
CA ASP A 89 -4.09 7.46 15.43
C ASP A 89 -5.54 7.56 15.91
N ASN A 90 -5.71 7.80 17.21
CA ASN A 90 -7.00 7.83 17.90
C ASN A 90 -7.79 6.52 17.75
N GLY A 91 -7.10 5.41 17.49
CA GLY A 91 -7.71 4.11 17.21
C GLY A 91 -8.47 4.05 15.88
N SER A 92 -8.24 5.03 15.00
CA SER A 92 -8.89 5.10 13.69
C SER A 92 -8.38 4.01 12.77
N THR A 93 -9.29 3.33 12.10
CA THR A 93 -8.98 2.40 11.00
C THR A 93 -9.36 2.98 9.64
N ALA A 94 -9.57 4.30 9.55
CA ALA A 94 -9.78 4.99 8.30
C ALA A 94 -8.49 5.02 7.45
N ASP A 95 -8.65 4.97 6.13
CA ASP A 95 -7.54 5.17 5.21
C ASP A 95 -7.18 6.66 5.15
N ASN A 96 -5.97 6.99 5.60
CA ASN A 96 -5.34 8.30 5.49
C ASN A 96 -4.66 8.50 4.12
N GLY A 97 -4.70 7.49 3.24
CA GLY A 97 -4.27 7.55 1.85
C GLY A 97 -5.32 8.14 0.91
N PRO A 98 -5.06 8.10 -0.42
CA PRO A 98 -5.88 8.80 -1.40
C PRO A 98 -7.19 8.06 -1.77
N ASN A 99 -7.35 6.78 -1.42
CA ASN A 99 -8.40 5.93 -1.99
C ASN A 99 -9.58 5.65 -1.04
N GLY A 100 -9.51 6.09 0.22
CA GLY A 100 -10.62 5.92 1.18
C GLY A 100 -10.94 4.45 1.47
N ILE A 101 -9.95 3.56 1.39
CA ILE A 101 -10.10 2.12 1.62
C ILE A 101 -10.16 1.85 3.14
N ASN A 102 -11.25 2.27 3.78
CA ASN A 102 -11.39 2.15 5.23
C ASN A 102 -11.37 0.69 5.69
N ALA A 103 -10.69 0.44 6.80
CA ALA A 103 -10.64 -0.84 7.45
C ALA A 103 -11.60 -0.90 8.65
N THR A 104 -11.85 -2.10 9.14
CA THR A 104 -12.64 -2.36 10.35
C THR A 104 -11.77 -3.02 11.40
N ALA A 105 -11.78 -2.48 12.62
CA ALA A 105 -11.20 -3.14 13.79
C ALA A 105 -12.12 -4.29 14.26
N ILE A 106 -11.53 -5.46 14.48
CA ILE A 106 -12.21 -6.65 15.03
C ILE A 106 -11.61 -6.97 16.39
N GLY A 107 -12.44 -7.38 17.36
CA GLY A 107 -11.99 -7.77 18.69
C GLY A 107 -11.48 -6.61 19.56
N SER A 108 -11.81 -5.37 19.18
CA SER A 108 -11.46 -4.13 19.91
C SER A 108 -9.97 -4.03 20.27
N PRO A 109 -9.06 -3.89 19.28
CA PRO A 109 -7.64 -3.67 19.54
C PRO A 109 -7.45 -2.44 20.43
N ALA A 110 -6.55 -2.54 21.41
CA ALA A 110 -6.33 -1.46 22.36
C ALA A 110 -5.50 -0.34 21.72
N ILE A 111 -5.77 0.90 22.11
CA ILE A 111 -4.97 2.06 21.70
C ILE A 111 -3.79 2.19 22.67
N VAL A 112 -2.57 2.25 22.13
CA VAL A 112 -1.33 2.37 22.90
C VAL A 112 -0.45 3.48 22.33
N THR A 113 0.63 3.85 23.03
CA THR A 113 1.64 4.76 22.48
C THR A 113 2.30 4.14 21.25
N GLY A 114 2.23 4.86 20.13
CA GLY A 114 2.76 4.44 18.84
C GLY A 114 4.25 4.66 18.70
N ARG A 115 4.77 4.31 17.53
CA ARG A 115 6.05 4.82 17.05
C ARG A 115 5.90 6.28 16.66
N VAL A 116 4.82 6.60 15.95
CA VAL A 116 4.31 7.94 15.71
C VAL A 116 3.03 8.04 16.51
N ASN A 117 2.89 9.05 17.38
CA ASN A 117 1.65 9.30 18.13
C ASN A 117 1.06 8.05 18.83
N GLN A 118 0.03 7.41 18.25
CA GLN A 118 -0.68 6.25 18.79
C GLN A 118 -0.67 5.05 17.84
N ALA A 119 -0.84 3.86 18.40
CA ALA A 119 -0.87 2.60 17.66
C ALA A 119 -2.00 1.69 18.14
N LEU A 120 -2.30 0.66 17.35
CA LEU A 120 -3.21 -0.42 17.75
C LEU A 120 -2.43 -1.64 18.24
N GLN A 121 -2.80 -2.13 19.43
CA GLN A 121 -2.30 -3.37 19.99
C GLN A 121 -3.21 -4.55 19.61
N MET A 122 -2.62 -5.48 18.87
CA MET A 122 -3.21 -6.75 18.45
C MET A 122 -3.02 -7.83 19.50
N ASN A 123 -3.91 -8.82 19.48
CA ASN A 123 -3.81 -10.04 20.28
C ASN A 123 -4.42 -11.22 19.50
N SER A 124 -4.60 -12.38 20.15
CA SER A 124 -5.16 -13.58 19.51
C SER A 124 -6.57 -13.42 18.92
N SER A 125 -7.29 -12.36 19.27
CA SER A 125 -8.66 -12.06 18.79
C SER A 125 -8.84 -10.65 18.23
N ALA A 126 -7.87 -9.76 18.42
CA ALA A 126 -7.94 -8.36 18.02
C ALA A 126 -7.05 -8.09 16.81
N TYR A 127 -7.65 -7.59 15.73
CA TYR A 127 -6.99 -7.36 14.44
C TYR A 127 -7.71 -6.32 13.59
N VAL A 128 -7.09 -5.88 12.51
CA VAL A 128 -7.70 -4.96 11.54
C VAL A 128 -7.97 -5.70 10.23
N ARG A 129 -9.16 -5.49 9.65
CA ARG A 129 -9.59 -6.14 8.42
C ARG A 129 -10.03 -5.12 7.38
N ILE A 130 -9.48 -5.26 6.18
CA ILE A 130 -9.92 -4.56 4.98
C ILE A 130 -10.63 -5.57 4.09
N THR A 131 -11.92 -5.37 3.88
CA THR A 131 -12.78 -6.35 3.24
C THR A 131 -12.77 -6.24 1.72
N TYR A 132 -12.96 -7.39 1.05
CA TYR A 132 -13.22 -7.45 -0.38
C TYR A 132 -14.52 -6.70 -0.76
N PRO A 133 -14.60 -6.12 -1.97
CA PRO A 133 -13.52 -5.95 -2.95
C PRO A 133 -12.62 -4.77 -2.59
N SER A 134 -11.33 -5.04 -2.39
CA SER A 134 -10.28 -4.03 -2.18
C SER A 134 -9.00 -4.44 -2.92
N PHE A 135 -8.04 -3.54 -3.04
CA PHE A 135 -6.68 -3.83 -3.53
C PHE A 135 -6.57 -4.69 -4.80
N ILE A 136 -7.26 -4.34 -5.88
CA ILE A 136 -7.19 -5.08 -7.16
C ILE A 136 -5.76 -5.33 -7.63
N MET A 137 -4.88 -4.33 -7.53
CA MET A 137 -3.48 -4.44 -7.98
C MET A 137 -2.73 -5.55 -7.23
N LEU A 138 -2.92 -5.69 -5.91
CA LEU A 138 -2.25 -6.75 -5.13
C LEU A 138 -2.67 -8.16 -5.55
N GLY A 139 -3.86 -8.32 -6.10
CA GLY A 139 -4.34 -9.60 -6.62
C GLY A 139 -3.94 -9.91 -8.05
N MET A 140 -3.31 -8.96 -8.77
CA MET A 140 -2.85 -9.18 -10.14
C MET A 140 -1.45 -9.79 -10.17
N SER A 141 -1.26 -10.82 -11.00
CA SER A 141 0.04 -11.44 -11.21
C SER A 141 1.07 -10.45 -11.77
N SER A 142 2.33 -10.62 -11.39
CA SER A 142 3.46 -9.75 -11.74
C SER A 142 3.31 -8.26 -11.33
N GLN A 143 2.29 -7.91 -10.55
CA GLN A 143 2.16 -6.55 -10.02
C GLN A 143 3.21 -6.31 -8.94
N SER A 144 4.06 -5.31 -9.15
CA SER A 144 5.00 -4.84 -8.13
C SER A 144 4.23 -4.19 -6.99
N HIS A 145 4.70 -4.39 -5.76
CA HIS A 145 4.03 -3.87 -4.57
C HIS A 145 5.00 -3.72 -3.40
N THR A 146 4.59 -2.91 -2.42
CA THR A 146 5.30 -2.74 -1.16
C THR A 146 4.33 -2.71 0.00
N PHE A 147 4.66 -3.42 1.07
CA PHE A 147 4.03 -3.27 2.37
C PHE A 147 5.06 -2.72 3.35
N SER A 148 4.67 -1.75 4.18
CA SER A 148 5.54 -1.13 5.19
C SER A 148 4.76 -0.90 6.47
N LEU A 149 5.33 -1.21 7.63
CA LEU A 149 4.73 -0.91 8.93
C LEU A 149 5.76 -0.92 10.06
N TRP A 150 5.41 -0.29 11.17
CA TRP A 150 6.11 -0.44 12.43
C TRP A 150 5.51 -1.57 13.25
N VAL A 151 6.37 -2.43 13.79
CA VAL A 151 5.99 -3.63 14.55
C VAL A 151 6.68 -3.59 15.92
N LYS A 152 5.92 -3.81 16.99
CA LYS A 152 6.43 -3.99 18.35
C LYS A 152 5.85 -5.27 18.96
N PRO A 153 6.55 -6.42 18.85
CA PRO A 153 6.07 -7.65 19.45
C PRO A 153 6.14 -7.56 20.98
N ILE A 154 5.13 -8.06 21.68
CA ILE A 154 5.10 -8.08 23.15
C ILE A 154 5.45 -9.48 23.65
N ASN A 155 4.96 -10.52 22.98
CA ASN A 155 5.20 -11.91 23.30
C ASN A 155 5.42 -12.74 22.03
N ILE A 156 6.15 -13.84 22.16
CA ILE A 156 6.28 -14.86 21.13
C ILE A 156 5.78 -16.17 21.74
N TYR A 157 4.61 -16.63 21.31
CA TYR A 157 4.02 -17.88 21.80
C TYR A 157 4.11 -19.01 20.77
N ALA A 158 3.88 -18.66 19.51
CA ALA A 158 3.91 -19.56 18.36
C ALA A 158 4.17 -18.74 17.10
N VAL A 159 4.18 -19.41 15.94
CA VAL A 159 4.11 -18.69 14.67
C VAL A 159 2.86 -17.82 14.65
N SER A 160 2.99 -16.58 14.20
CA SER A 160 1.89 -15.61 14.14
C SER A 160 1.92 -14.80 12.85
N THR A 161 0.76 -14.36 12.39
CA THR A 161 0.65 -13.57 11.15
C THR A 161 0.48 -12.09 11.47
N ILE A 162 1.36 -11.26 10.92
CA ILE A 162 1.31 -9.79 11.01
C ILE A 162 0.52 -9.23 9.83
N LEU A 163 0.74 -9.75 8.62
CA LEU A 163 0.04 -9.29 7.42
C LEU A 163 -0.42 -10.50 6.59
N PHE A 164 -1.70 -10.51 6.26
CA PHE A 164 -2.36 -11.57 5.52
C PHE A 164 -3.15 -10.99 4.34
N VAL A 165 -2.93 -11.52 3.14
CA VAL A 165 -3.65 -11.12 1.92
C VAL A 165 -4.42 -12.32 1.39
N SER A 166 -5.68 -12.16 1.01
CA SER A 166 -6.53 -13.30 0.66
C SER A 166 -7.71 -13.00 -0.25
N LYS A 167 -8.18 -14.05 -0.92
CA LYS A 167 -9.47 -14.14 -1.64
C LYS A 167 -9.94 -15.59 -1.62
N THR A 168 -11.11 -15.89 -1.04
CA THR A 168 -11.79 -17.20 -1.03
C THR A 168 -10.88 -18.44 -0.83
N SER A 169 -10.23 -18.94 -1.88
CA SER A 169 -9.34 -20.12 -1.91
C SER A 169 -7.88 -19.81 -2.26
N TRP A 170 -7.47 -18.54 -2.17
CA TRP A 170 -6.11 -18.06 -2.40
C TRP A 170 -5.71 -17.14 -1.24
N CYS A 171 -4.51 -17.33 -0.69
CA CYS A 171 -4.01 -16.50 0.39
C CYS A 171 -2.50 -16.58 0.56
N VAL A 172 -1.93 -15.48 1.04
CA VAL A 172 -0.52 -15.36 1.42
C VAL A 172 -0.41 -14.71 2.79
N SER A 173 0.30 -15.37 3.70
CA SER A 173 0.71 -14.79 4.99
C SER A 173 1.95 -13.95 4.76
N VAL A 174 1.78 -12.77 4.15
CA VAL A 174 2.86 -11.94 3.59
C VAL A 174 3.93 -11.60 4.61
N ILE A 175 3.56 -11.25 5.85
CA ILE A 175 4.50 -11.01 6.94
C ILE A 175 4.09 -11.85 8.15
N THR A 176 5.00 -12.66 8.66
CA THR A 176 4.78 -13.49 9.85
C THR A 176 5.93 -13.32 10.84
N MET A 177 5.73 -13.80 12.06
CA MET A 177 6.79 -13.97 13.04
C MET A 177 6.88 -15.45 13.44
N THR A 178 8.07 -16.03 13.46
CA THR A 178 8.29 -17.42 13.89
C THR A 178 8.20 -17.57 15.40
N SER A 179 8.15 -18.81 15.91
CA SER A 179 8.23 -19.11 17.34
C SER A 179 9.55 -18.70 18.00
N ASN A 180 10.58 -18.36 17.20
CA ASN A 180 11.87 -17.85 17.70
C ASN A 180 11.95 -16.32 17.59
N GLY A 181 10.88 -15.65 17.12
CA GLY A 181 10.82 -14.20 16.96
C GLY A 181 11.37 -13.67 15.64
N ASN A 182 11.79 -14.53 14.70
CA ASN A 182 12.21 -14.09 13.38
C ASN A 182 11.02 -13.52 12.62
N VAL A 183 11.15 -12.32 12.07
CA VAL A 183 10.22 -11.85 11.05
C VAL A 183 10.50 -12.56 9.73
N MET A 184 9.46 -12.97 9.03
CA MET A 184 9.53 -13.65 7.74
C MET A 184 8.62 -12.94 6.76
N ALA A 185 9.04 -12.83 5.51
CA ALA A 185 8.18 -12.39 4.42
C ALA A 185 7.94 -13.52 3.42
N TYR A 186 6.70 -13.59 2.90
CA TYR A 186 6.30 -14.62 1.95
C TYR A 186 5.64 -14.03 0.71
N SER A 187 5.89 -14.69 -0.42
CA SER A 187 5.19 -14.47 -1.68
C SER A 187 4.89 -15.81 -2.36
N TYR A 188 4.29 -15.78 -3.54
CA TYR A 188 3.81 -16.97 -4.23
C TYR A 188 4.04 -16.87 -5.74
N ASN A 189 4.59 -17.93 -6.33
CA ASN A 189 4.79 -18.06 -7.78
C ASN A 189 4.29 -19.40 -8.34
N GLY A 190 3.39 -20.08 -7.62
CA GLY A 190 3.10 -21.51 -7.80
C GLY A 190 3.77 -22.37 -6.72
N ASN A 191 4.86 -21.86 -6.13
CA ASN A 191 5.47 -22.36 -4.90
C ASN A 191 5.61 -21.22 -3.88
N PRO A 192 5.74 -21.54 -2.58
CA PRO A 192 6.11 -20.55 -1.57
C PRO A 192 7.47 -19.93 -1.85
N ILE A 193 7.52 -18.59 -1.87
CA ILE A 193 8.76 -17.83 -1.83
C ILE A 193 8.93 -17.29 -0.41
N THR A 194 10.09 -17.53 0.19
CA THR A 194 10.38 -17.15 1.57
C THR A 194 11.58 -16.21 1.61
N VAL A 195 11.46 -15.12 2.36
CA VAL A 195 12.56 -14.20 2.67
C VAL A 195 12.69 -14.10 4.19
N SER A 196 13.80 -14.62 4.72
CA SER A 196 14.05 -14.66 6.16
C SER A 196 14.54 -13.32 6.69
N GLY A 197 14.03 -12.93 7.86
CA GLY A 197 14.44 -11.73 8.59
C GLY A 197 15.08 -11.99 9.94
N PRO A 198 15.51 -10.92 10.63
CA PRO A 198 16.12 -11.02 11.96
C PRO A 198 15.08 -11.37 13.02
N VAL A 199 15.57 -11.74 14.20
CA VAL A 199 14.74 -11.78 15.41
C VAL A 199 14.37 -10.35 15.80
N LEU A 200 13.07 -10.09 15.98
CA LEU A 200 12.59 -8.81 16.47
C LEU A 200 12.69 -8.77 17.99
N ALA A 201 13.27 -7.69 18.52
CA ALA A 201 13.34 -7.49 19.97
C ALA A 201 11.94 -7.26 20.55
N LEU A 202 11.61 -7.98 21.62
CA LEU A 202 10.36 -7.77 22.35
C LEU A 202 10.32 -6.37 22.94
N ASN A 203 9.14 -5.76 22.93
CA ASN A 203 8.84 -4.44 23.45
C ASN A 203 9.66 -3.30 22.82
N ALA A 204 10.23 -3.52 21.63
CA ALA A 204 10.91 -2.50 20.84
C ALA A 204 10.25 -2.34 19.46
N TRP A 205 10.14 -1.10 19.00
CA TRP A 205 9.66 -0.80 17.66
C TRP A 205 10.71 -1.18 16.62
N THR A 206 10.33 -1.97 15.63
CA THR A 206 11.12 -2.25 14.42
C THR A 206 10.29 -1.91 13.19
N HIS A 207 10.85 -1.09 12.30
CA HIS A 207 10.23 -0.87 10.99
C HIS A 207 10.46 -2.10 10.13
N VAL A 208 9.41 -2.66 9.54
CA VAL A 208 9.47 -3.82 8.65
C VAL A 208 8.85 -3.41 7.32
N ALA A 209 9.55 -3.67 6.22
CA ALA A 209 8.99 -3.50 4.90
C ALA A 209 9.31 -4.69 3.99
N PHE A 210 8.34 -5.10 3.20
CA PHE A 210 8.50 -6.09 2.14
C PHE A 210 8.19 -5.44 0.79
N THR A 211 9.18 -5.40 -0.10
CA THR A 211 9.02 -4.94 -1.47
C THR A 211 9.09 -6.12 -2.44
N TYR A 212 8.37 -6.02 -3.55
CA TYR A 212 8.44 -6.98 -4.64
C TYR A 212 8.37 -6.28 -6.00
N SER A 213 9.22 -6.73 -6.92
CA SER A 213 9.04 -6.57 -8.37
C SER A 213 9.55 -7.80 -9.11
N SER A 214 9.11 -7.99 -10.36
CA SER A 214 9.56 -9.12 -11.18
C SER A 214 11.04 -9.05 -11.54
N SER A 215 11.63 -7.85 -11.57
CA SER A 215 13.05 -7.64 -11.87
C SER A 215 13.96 -7.80 -10.65
N ASN A 216 13.44 -7.60 -9.44
CA ASN A 216 14.25 -7.60 -8.20
C ASN A 216 13.91 -8.73 -7.23
N GLY A 217 12.84 -9.49 -7.46
CA GLY A 217 12.34 -10.47 -6.50
C GLY A 217 11.74 -9.80 -5.25
N GLY A 218 11.61 -10.57 -4.19
CA GLY A 218 11.14 -10.11 -2.88
C GLY A 218 12.32 -9.59 -2.05
N ARG A 219 12.13 -8.47 -1.35
CA ARG A 219 13.15 -7.85 -0.51
C ARG A 219 12.56 -7.47 0.83
N LEU A 220 13.22 -7.91 1.90
CA LEU A 220 12.83 -7.63 3.27
C LEU A 220 13.78 -6.59 3.86
N TYR A 221 13.23 -5.49 4.33
CA TYR A 221 13.95 -4.41 4.99
C TYR A 221 13.57 -4.35 6.47
N THR A 222 14.55 -4.04 7.30
CA THR A 222 14.34 -3.72 8.72
C THR A 222 15.01 -2.39 9.06
N ASN A 223 14.30 -1.51 9.78
CA ASN A 223 14.79 -0.17 10.18
C ASN A 223 15.38 0.63 9.01
N GLY A 224 14.74 0.57 7.85
CA GLY A 224 15.15 1.32 6.66
C GLY A 224 16.30 0.68 5.86
N THR A 225 16.85 -0.45 6.32
CA THR A 225 17.99 -1.12 5.69
C THR A 225 17.58 -2.47 5.09
N LEU A 226 18.14 -2.81 3.93
CA LEU A 226 17.88 -4.10 3.29
C LEU A 226 18.50 -5.21 4.14
N PHE A 227 17.69 -6.18 4.55
CA PHE A 227 18.13 -7.31 5.35
C PHE A 227 18.39 -8.56 4.51
N SER A 228 17.43 -8.94 3.65
CA SER A 228 17.52 -10.16 2.85
C SER A 228 16.65 -10.06 1.60
N THR A 229 16.92 -10.93 0.63
CA THR A 229 16.27 -10.98 -0.67
C THR A 229 15.96 -12.41 -1.10
N SER A 230 14.95 -12.60 -1.95
CA SER A 230 14.78 -13.82 -2.74
C SER A 230 15.53 -13.71 -4.07
N ALA A 231 15.58 -14.82 -4.82
CA ALA A 231 15.82 -14.75 -6.27
C ALA A 231 14.66 -14.03 -6.97
N VAL A 232 14.87 -13.60 -8.23
CA VAL A 232 13.79 -13.05 -9.06
C VAL A 232 12.73 -14.12 -9.34
N PHE A 233 11.47 -13.70 -9.36
CA PHE A 233 10.34 -14.58 -9.66
C PHE A 233 9.15 -13.78 -10.20
N ASN A 234 8.19 -14.47 -10.81
CA ASN A 234 6.93 -13.89 -11.23
C ASN A 234 5.85 -14.21 -10.20
N TYR A 235 5.42 -13.20 -9.45
CA TYR A 235 4.31 -13.30 -8.51
C TYR A 235 3.03 -13.74 -9.21
N ILE A 236 2.33 -14.71 -8.60
CA ILE A 236 1.01 -15.17 -9.01
C ILE A 236 0.00 -14.70 -7.97
N GLY A 237 -0.85 -13.75 -8.37
CA GLY A 237 -1.94 -13.25 -7.54
C GLY A 237 -3.24 -14.02 -7.74
N ALA A 238 -4.29 -13.62 -7.02
CA ALA A 238 -5.62 -14.22 -7.09
C ALA A 238 -6.38 -13.97 -8.41
N GLY A 239 -5.86 -13.11 -9.29
CA GLY A 239 -6.47 -12.69 -10.56
C GLY A 239 -7.62 -11.68 -10.40
N ASP A 240 -7.80 -11.10 -9.21
CA ASP A 240 -8.91 -10.21 -8.86
C ASP A 240 -8.63 -9.49 -7.53
N SER A 241 -9.51 -8.61 -7.08
CA SER A 241 -9.48 -7.91 -5.80
C SER A 241 -9.31 -8.87 -4.62
N VAL A 242 -8.56 -8.42 -3.61
CA VAL A 242 -8.20 -9.20 -2.42
C VAL A 242 -8.56 -8.44 -1.14
N SER A 243 -8.77 -9.18 -0.06
CA SER A 243 -8.85 -8.64 1.30
C SER A 243 -7.46 -8.60 1.93
N VAL A 244 -7.27 -7.67 2.88
CA VAL A 244 -6.07 -7.60 3.71
C VAL A 244 -6.48 -7.70 5.18
N THR A 245 -5.75 -8.49 5.95
CA THR A 245 -5.90 -8.59 7.42
C THR A 245 -4.55 -8.29 8.06
N ILE A 246 -4.57 -7.47 9.10
CA ILE A 246 -3.39 -6.99 9.81
C ILE A 246 -3.48 -7.52 11.25
N GLY A 247 -2.52 -8.35 11.64
CA GLY A 247 -2.42 -8.98 12.95
C GLY A 247 -3.13 -10.33 13.08
N TYR A 248 -3.72 -10.88 12.01
CA TYR A 248 -4.45 -12.15 12.09
C TYR A 248 -4.50 -12.91 10.75
N ASN A 249 -4.55 -14.24 10.84
CA ASN A 249 -4.76 -15.13 9.71
C ASN A 249 -6.18 -15.71 9.73
N LEU A 250 -6.92 -15.59 8.63
CA LEU A 250 -8.32 -16.03 8.55
C LEU A 250 -8.50 -17.56 8.41
N GLY A 251 -7.42 -18.34 8.36
CA GLY A 251 -7.47 -19.80 8.33
C GLY A 251 -8.07 -20.37 7.04
N LEU A 252 -7.85 -19.70 5.90
CA LEU A 252 -8.41 -20.13 4.62
C LEU A 252 -7.64 -21.32 4.04
N ASN A 253 -8.30 -22.10 3.20
CA ASN A 253 -7.67 -23.20 2.48
C ASN A 253 -6.73 -22.66 1.39
N GLY A 254 -5.59 -23.31 1.17
CA GLY A 254 -4.63 -22.95 0.13
C GLY A 254 -3.64 -21.84 0.50
N CYS A 255 -3.53 -21.47 1.79
CA CYS A 255 -2.64 -20.40 2.21
C CYS A 255 -1.17 -20.76 2.13
N THR A 256 -0.36 -19.77 1.74
CA THR A 256 1.08 -19.87 1.68
C THR A 256 1.75 -18.82 2.58
N PRO A 257 2.48 -19.24 3.62
CA PRO A 257 2.33 -20.52 4.33
C PRO A 257 0.97 -20.61 5.04
N GLY A 258 0.50 -21.83 5.27
CA GLY A 258 -0.73 -22.14 6.01
C GLY A 258 -0.57 -22.06 7.52
N TYR A 259 0.14 -21.06 8.04
CA TYR A 259 0.27 -20.88 9.48
C TYR A 259 -1.00 -20.25 10.07
N GLY A 260 -1.53 -20.84 11.14
CA GLY A 260 -2.52 -20.18 11.98
C GLY A 260 -1.87 -19.15 12.92
N GLY A 261 -2.70 -18.33 13.57
CA GLY A 261 -2.29 -17.53 14.74
C GLY A 261 -2.34 -16.02 14.53
N GLY A 262 -2.82 -15.33 15.57
CA GLY A 262 -2.83 -13.87 15.67
C GLY A 262 -1.52 -13.32 16.22
N PHE A 263 -1.09 -12.18 15.70
CA PHE A 263 0.04 -11.44 16.23
C PHE A 263 -0.30 -10.81 17.58
N THR A 264 0.62 -10.89 18.54
CA THR A 264 0.49 -10.25 19.85
C THR A 264 1.55 -9.15 20.00
N GLY A 265 1.11 -7.91 19.84
CA GLY A 265 1.99 -6.75 19.83
C GLY A 265 1.30 -5.52 19.27
N ALA A 266 2.01 -4.39 19.22
CA ALA A 266 1.51 -3.17 18.63
C ALA A 266 1.96 -3.03 17.17
N LEU A 267 1.07 -2.51 16.33
CA LEU A 267 1.29 -2.20 14.93
C LEU A 267 0.95 -0.73 14.68
N ASP A 268 1.77 -0.08 13.88
CA ASP A 268 1.67 1.35 13.62
C ASP A 268 2.05 1.66 12.16
N GLU A 269 1.57 2.78 11.63
CA GLU A 269 2.02 3.36 10.35
C GLU A 269 2.00 2.35 9.18
N PHE A 270 0.85 1.72 8.90
CA PHE A 270 0.75 0.71 7.84
C PHE A 270 0.52 1.33 6.46
N TYR A 271 1.44 1.07 5.54
CA TYR A 271 1.40 1.53 4.15
C TYR A 271 1.30 0.36 3.16
N VAL A 272 0.54 0.58 2.09
CA VAL A 272 0.46 -0.31 0.91
C VAL A 272 0.73 0.50 -0.35
N TYR A 273 1.72 0.11 -1.14
CA TYR A 273 2.03 0.73 -2.44
C TYR A 273 1.85 -0.26 -3.59
N SER A 274 1.42 0.25 -4.75
CA SER A 274 1.28 -0.49 -6.02
C SER A 274 2.58 -0.57 -6.83
N ARG A 275 3.73 -0.41 -6.17
CA ARG A 275 5.06 -0.54 -6.77
C ARG A 275 6.09 -1.00 -5.75
N GLU A 276 7.24 -1.39 -6.27
CA GLU A 276 8.45 -1.49 -5.45
C GLU A 276 8.91 -0.08 -5.04
N LEU A 277 9.04 0.14 -3.73
CA LEU A 277 9.73 1.32 -3.21
C LEU A 277 11.24 1.13 -3.28
N THR A 278 11.94 2.23 -3.52
CA THR A 278 13.40 2.29 -3.47
C THR A 278 13.91 2.22 -2.03
N ALA A 279 15.19 1.87 -1.85
CA ALA A 279 15.81 1.85 -0.53
C ALA A 279 15.74 3.21 0.19
N SER A 280 15.86 4.32 -0.54
CA SER A 280 15.71 5.67 0.04
C SER A 280 14.28 5.97 0.51
N GLU A 281 13.27 5.48 -0.22
CA GLU A 281 11.87 5.65 0.20
C GLU A 281 11.54 4.80 1.42
N ILE A 282 12.05 3.56 1.47
CA ILE A 282 11.93 2.70 2.65
C ILE A 282 12.67 3.31 3.86
N PHE A 283 13.84 3.89 3.64
CA PHE A 283 14.57 4.60 4.68
C PHE A 283 13.78 5.80 5.22
N ALA A 284 13.13 6.58 4.36
CA ALA A 284 12.28 7.68 4.80
C ALA A 284 11.09 7.21 5.67
N LEU A 285 10.41 6.12 5.30
CA LEU A 285 9.32 5.55 6.11
C LEU A 285 9.80 5.00 7.47
N ALA A 286 11.05 4.52 7.53
CA ALA A 286 11.66 4.06 8.77
C ALA A 286 12.19 5.18 9.67
N ASN A 287 12.14 6.44 9.22
CA ASN A 287 12.58 7.62 9.97
C ASN A 287 11.52 8.73 9.89
N PRO A 288 10.33 8.49 10.46
CA PRO A 288 9.24 9.47 10.51
C PRO A 288 9.54 10.65 11.44
#